data_AF-A0A8J6JUP8-F1
#
_entry.id   AF-A0A8J6JUP8-F1
#
_cell.length_a   1.000
_cell.length_b   1.000
_cell.length_c   1.000
_cell.angle_alpha   90.00
_cell.angle_beta   90.00
_cell.angle_gamma   90.00
#
_symmetry.space_group_name_H-M   'P 1'
#
loop_
_entity.id
_entity.type
_entity.pdbx_description
1 polymer ?
#
loop_
_entity_poly.entity_id
_entity_poly.type
_entity_poly.pdbx_seq_one_letter_code
_entity_poly.pdbx_strand_id
1 'polypeptide(L)'
;MNFLSLADLGTISILIGKSPLRFAAEWDWADRCPEDVTFTAVYEKIGVPDSEPQDCAATAECSCEIPSDLLDPSSNYTLLVSATTTDGRKLSSSRDFDPNRGE
;
A
#
# COMPACT_ATOMS: atom_id res chain seq x y z
N MET A 1 -5.88 23.47 -13.02
CA MET A 1 -4.93 22.34 -13.06
C MET A 1 -5.77 21.08 -13.15
N ASN A 2 -5.71 20.38 -14.28
CA ASN A 2 -6.45 19.14 -14.50
C ASN A 2 -5.84 18.05 -13.62
N PHE A 3 -6.52 17.69 -12.53
CA PHE A 3 -6.30 16.41 -11.88
C PHE A 3 -6.89 15.38 -12.83
N LEU A 4 -6.02 14.65 -13.54
CA LEU A 4 -6.40 13.38 -14.12
C LEU A 4 -6.97 12.57 -12.95
N SER A 5 -8.28 12.33 -12.93
CA SER A 5 -8.86 11.37 -11.99
C SER A 5 -8.23 10.02 -12.32
N LEU A 6 -7.14 9.71 -11.62
CA LEU A 6 -6.62 8.36 -11.51
C LEU A 6 -7.81 7.53 -11.06
N ALA A 7 -8.20 6.54 -11.86
CA ALA A 7 -9.28 5.67 -11.45
C ALA A 7 -8.86 4.98 -10.13
N ASP A 8 -9.82 4.85 -9.24
CA ASP A 8 -9.59 4.37 -7.88
C ASP A 8 -9.21 2.89 -7.91
N LEU A 9 -8.18 2.53 -7.15
CA LEU A 9 -7.65 1.17 -7.09
C LEU A 9 -8.57 0.21 -6.32
N GLY A 10 -9.64 0.74 -5.71
CA GLY A 10 -10.46 0.03 -4.74
C GLY A 10 -10.06 0.38 -3.30
N THR A 11 -10.64 -0.36 -2.35
CA THR A 11 -10.34 -0.19 -0.93
C THR A 11 -9.05 -0.92 -0.59
N ILE A 12 -8.06 -0.19 -0.09
CA ILE A 12 -6.88 -0.78 0.57
C ILE A 12 -7.30 -1.22 1.97
N SER A 13 -6.97 -2.43 2.39
CA SER A 13 -7.14 -2.95 3.76
C SER A 13 -5.78 -3.31 4.34
N ILE A 14 -5.53 -2.99 5.60
CA ILE A 14 -4.29 -3.35 6.29
C ILE A 14 -4.64 -4.43 7.31
N LEU A 15 -4.13 -5.64 7.10
CA LEU A 15 -4.26 -6.75 8.03
C LEU A 15 -3.02 -6.88 8.89
N ILE A 16 -3.22 -7.20 10.17
CA ILE A 16 -2.13 -7.35 11.13
C ILE A 16 -1.98 -8.82 11.49
N GLY A 17 -0.93 -9.43 10.94
CA GLY A 17 -0.52 -10.80 11.26
C GLY A 17 0.19 -10.90 12.61
N LYS A 18 -0.05 -11.98 13.35
CA LYS A 18 0.64 -12.28 14.62
C LYS A 18 1.95 -13.04 14.39
N SER A 19 3.01 -12.52 15.01
CA SER A 19 4.35 -13.08 15.29
C SER A 19 5.08 -13.88 14.18
N PRO A 20 6.13 -13.28 13.56
CA PRO A 20 6.54 -11.88 13.72
C PRO A 20 5.40 -10.94 13.31
N LEU A 21 5.32 -9.77 13.95
CA LEU A 21 4.28 -8.79 13.64
C LEU A 21 4.48 -8.38 12.17
N ARG A 22 3.47 -8.60 11.34
CA ARG A 22 3.54 -8.34 9.89
C ARG A 22 2.29 -7.58 9.51
N PHE A 23 2.46 -6.47 8.81
CA PHE A 23 1.33 -5.79 8.21
C PHE A 23 1.22 -6.29 6.78
N ALA A 24 0.11 -6.93 6.45
CA ALA A 24 -0.22 -7.26 5.08
C ALA A 24 -1.15 -6.16 4.57
N ALA A 25 -0.70 -5.41 3.58
CA ALA A 25 -1.58 -4.48 2.90
C ALA A 25 -2.22 -5.21 1.73
N GLU A 26 -3.53 -5.36 1.76
CA GLU A 26 -4.33 -5.93 0.67
C GLU A 26 -5.09 -4.82 -0.03
N TRP A 27 -5.34 -4.96 -1.32
CA TRP A 27 -6.20 -4.04 -2.06
C TRP A 27 -7.24 -4.82 -2.85
N ASP A 28 -8.50 -4.41 -2.69
CA ASP A 28 -9.62 -5.04 -3.37
C ASP A 28 -9.58 -4.68 -4.85
N TRP A 29 -9.06 -5.59 -5.67
CA TRP A 29 -9.05 -5.45 -7.12
C TRP A 29 -10.00 -6.45 -7.75
N ALA A 30 -11.27 -6.07 -7.90
CA ALA A 30 -12.31 -6.93 -8.46
C ALA A 30 -12.33 -8.34 -7.80
N ASP A 31 -13.14 -9.27 -8.31
CA ASP A 31 -13.26 -10.62 -7.74
C ASP A 31 -11.91 -11.39 -7.64
N ARG A 32 -10.87 -10.97 -8.39
CA ARG A 32 -9.55 -11.61 -8.46
C ARG A 32 -8.44 -10.64 -8.86
N CYS A 33 -7.25 -10.87 -8.29
CA CYS A 33 -6.02 -10.20 -8.69
C CYS A 33 -5.64 -10.47 -10.14
N PRO A 34 -5.57 -9.45 -10.99
CA PRO A 34 -5.18 -9.62 -12.37
C PRO A 34 -3.67 -9.87 -12.48
N GLU A 35 -3.30 -10.94 -13.18
CA GLU A 35 -1.91 -11.28 -13.49
C GLU A 35 -1.27 -10.29 -14.48
N ASP A 36 -2.09 -9.62 -15.30
CA ASP A 36 -1.71 -8.61 -16.30
C ASP A 36 -1.61 -7.17 -15.73
N VAL A 37 -1.48 -7.01 -14.41
CA VAL A 37 -1.33 -5.70 -13.76
C VAL A 37 -0.11 -5.71 -12.86
N THR A 38 0.72 -4.70 -13.01
CA THR A 38 1.86 -4.49 -12.12
C THR A 38 1.44 -3.57 -10.98
N PHE A 39 1.52 -4.08 -9.76
CA PHE A 39 1.29 -3.33 -8.54
C PHE A 39 2.62 -2.84 -7.95
N THR A 40 2.60 -1.64 -7.39
CA THR A 40 3.71 -1.02 -6.68
C THR A 40 3.12 -0.40 -5.42
N ALA A 41 3.52 -0.93 -4.27
CA ALA A 41 3.08 -0.43 -2.97
C ALA A 41 4.28 0.14 -2.23
N VAL A 42 4.19 1.40 -1.82
CA VAL A 42 5.22 2.11 -1.05
C VAL A 42 4.59 2.78 0.16
N TYR A 43 5.33 2.91 1.26
CA TYR A 43 4.84 3.59 2.47
C TYR A 43 5.83 4.66 2.94
N GLU A 44 5.28 5.76 3.47
CA GLU A 44 6.05 6.91 3.94
C GLU A 44 5.54 7.41 5.29
N LYS A 45 6.42 8.05 6.07
CA LYS A 45 6.07 8.59 7.40
C LYS A 45 5.27 9.88 7.28
N ILE A 46 4.11 9.92 7.92
CA ILE A 46 3.27 11.12 7.99
C ILE A 46 3.95 12.17 8.86
N GLY A 47 4.05 13.40 8.34
CA GLY A 47 4.58 14.54 9.09
C GLY A 47 6.12 14.62 9.15
N VAL A 48 6.82 13.71 8.47
CA VAL A 48 8.28 13.79 8.28
C VAL A 48 8.54 14.28 6.86
N PRO A 49 8.78 15.60 6.64
CA PRO A 49 9.19 16.08 5.34
C PRO A 49 10.52 15.42 4.97
N ASP A 50 10.64 14.93 3.73
CA ASP A 50 11.82 14.21 3.21
C ASP A 50 11.97 12.74 3.67
N SER A 51 10.92 12.11 4.23
CA SER A 51 10.94 10.66 4.40
C SER A 51 10.97 9.99 3.02
N GLU A 52 12.03 9.23 2.72
CA GLU A 52 12.06 8.42 1.51
C GLU A 52 10.96 7.35 1.57
N PRO A 53 10.17 7.16 0.49
CA PRO A 53 9.17 6.10 0.42
C PRO A 53 9.85 4.74 0.45
N GLN A 54 9.33 3.85 1.28
CA GLN A 54 9.86 2.49 1.42
C GLN A 54 9.01 1.52 0.63
N ASP A 55 9.66 0.65 -0.16
CA ASP A 55 8.96 -0.40 -0.90
C ASP A 55 8.37 -1.44 0.05
N CYS A 56 7.12 -1.78 -0.20
CA CYS A 56 6.52 -2.97 0.37
C CYS A 56 7.10 -4.20 -0.34
N ALA A 57 7.40 -5.28 0.40
CA ALA A 57 7.92 -6.50 -0.23
C ALA A 57 6.84 -7.06 -1.16
N ALA A 58 7.06 -6.95 -2.47
CA ALA A 58 6.09 -7.36 -3.47
C ALA A 58 5.96 -8.89 -3.47
N THR A 59 4.83 -9.37 -2.97
CA THR A 59 4.32 -10.71 -3.28
C THR A 59 3.40 -10.57 -4.49
N ALA A 60 3.42 -11.51 -5.42
CA ALA A 60 2.72 -11.45 -6.71
C ALA A 60 1.16 -11.45 -6.62
N GLU A 61 0.60 -11.17 -5.45
CA GLU A 61 -0.81 -11.21 -5.10
C GLU A 61 -1.26 -9.75 -4.84
N CYS A 62 -2.55 -9.42 -4.75
CA CYS A 62 -3.02 -8.05 -4.42
C CYS A 62 -2.73 -7.68 -2.96
N SER A 63 -1.61 -8.14 -2.46
CA SER A 63 -1.15 -8.04 -1.11
C SER A 63 0.34 -7.74 -1.14
N CYS A 64 0.79 -6.97 -0.17
CA CYS A 64 2.21 -6.78 0.06
C CYS A 64 2.51 -6.88 1.56
N GLU A 65 3.70 -7.39 1.89
CA GLU A 65 4.15 -7.49 3.28
C GLU A 65 4.99 -6.27 3.65
N ILE A 66 4.53 -5.53 4.67
CA ILE A 66 5.27 -4.43 5.29
C ILE A 66 5.95 -5.00 6.56
N PRO A 67 7.29 -5.08 6.58
CA PRO A 67 8.02 -5.58 7.73
C PRO A 67 7.89 -4.61 8.91
N SER A 68 7.35 -5.08 10.04
CA SER A 68 7.16 -4.22 11.21
C SER A 68 8.45 -3.67 11.80
N ASP A 69 9.59 -4.32 11.55
CA ASP A 69 10.92 -3.90 12.03
C ASP A 69 11.35 -2.55 11.42
N LEU A 70 10.85 -2.22 10.22
CA LEU A 70 11.11 -0.94 9.56
C LEU A 70 10.13 0.16 10.03
N LEU A 71 9.05 -0.22 10.72
CA LEU A 71 8.03 0.70 11.19
C LEU A 71 8.36 1.17 12.60
N ASP A 72 8.54 2.48 12.74
CA ASP A 72 8.53 3.17 14.03
C ASP A 72 7.12 3.19 14.64
N PRO A 73 6.89 2.58 15.82
CA PRO A 73 5.57 2.48 16.45
C PRO A 73 5.05 3.81 17.02
N SER A 74 5.85 4.89 17.01
CA SER A 74 5.40 6.22 17.42
C SER A 74 4.99 7.10 16.25
N SER A 75 5.13 6.59 15.02
CA SER A 75 4.89 7.32 13.78
C SER A 75 3.67 6.76 13.06
N ASN A 76 2.94 7.63 12.37
CA ASN A 76 1.88 7.22 11.45
C ASN A 76 2.46 7.11 10.04
N TYR A 77 1.88 6.26 9.20
CA TYR A 77 2.35 6.01 7.84
C TYR A 77 1.21 6.16 6.86
N THR A 78 1.53 6.63 5.66
CA THR A 78 0.63 6.56 4.50
C THR A 78 1.16 5.47 3.59
N LEU A 79 0.35 4.46 3.31
CA LEU A 79 0.62 3.50 2.25
C LEU A 79 0.05 4.04 0.94
N LEU A 80 0.85 4.09 -0.11
CA LEU A 80 0.44 4.40 -1.47
C LEU A 80 0.57 3.15 -2.33
N VAL A 81 -0.54 2.71 -2.92
CA VAL A 81 -0.59 1.62 -3.86
C VAL A 81 -0.85 2.20 -5.24
N SER A 82 0.03 1.90 -6.18
CA SER A 82 -0.13 2.23 -7.59
C SER A 82 -0.21 0.95 -8.40
N ALA A 83 -1.08 0.92 -9.41
CA ALA A 83 -1.17 -0.17 -10.36
C ALA A 83 -1.04 0.35 -11.78
N THR A 84 -0.31 -0.39 -12.60
CA THR A 84 -0.21 -0.15 -14.04
C THR A 84 -0.77 -1.34 -14.78
N THR A 85 -1.86 -1.12 -15.50
CA THR A 85 -2.48 -2.13 -16.38
C THR A 85 -1.69 -2.27 -17.68
N THR A 86 -1.81 -3.42 -18.35
CA THR A 86 -1.26 -3.64 -19.71
C THR A 86 -1.75 -2.65 -20.76
N ASP A 87 -2.94 -2.07 -20.59
CA ASP A 87 -3.49 -0.98 -21.42
C ASP A 87 -2.79 0.38 -21.15
N GLY A 88 -1.85 0.43 -20.21
CA GLY A 88 -1.13 1.64 -19.81
C GLY A 88 -1.90 2.55 -18.85
N ARG A 89 -3.07 2.13 -18.37
CA ARG A 89 -3.82 2.87 -17.34
C ARG A 89 -3.11 2.75 -16.00
N LYS A 90 -2.93 3.89 -15.36
CA LYS A 90 -2.41 4.00 -14.00
C LYS A 90 -3.56 4.23 -13.03
N LEU A 91 -3.61 3.40 -12.00
CA LEU A 91 -4.54 3.50 -10.90
C LEU A 91 -3.72 3.74 -9.63
N SER A 92 -4.27 4.48 -8.68
CA SER A 92 -3.57 4.72 -7.42
C SER A 92 -4.57 4.91 -6.31
N SER A 93 -4.24 4.40 -5.13
CA SER A 93 -4.99 4.62 -3.90
C SER A 93 -4.00 4.79 -2.75
N SER A 94 -4.41 5.50 -1.70
CA SER A 94 -3.59 5.72 -0.52
C SER A 94 -4.40 5.48 0.73
N ARG A 95 -3.78 4.88 1.75
CA ARG A 95 -4.41 4.64 3.04
C ARG A 95 -3.43 4.90 4.18
N ASP A 96 -3.87 5.71 5.12
CA ASP A 96 -3.15 5.96 6.35
C ASP A 96 -3.32 4.78 7.30
N PHE A 97 -2.25 4.42 8.01
CA PHE A 97 -2.26 3.38 9.03
C PHE A 97 -1.31 3.72 10.17
N ASP A 98 -1.70 3.32 11.37
CA ASP A 98 -0.89 3.47 12.58
C ASP A 98 -0.45 2.06 13.04
N PRO A 99 0.85 1.74 13.07
CA PRO A 99 1.31 0.41 13.44
C PRO A 99 1.10 0.07 14.92
N ASN A 100 0.77 1.04 15.77
CA ASN A 100 0.58 0.84 17.21
C ASN A 100 -0.90 0.69 17.58
N ARG A 101 -1.79 1.33 16.82
CA ARG A 101 -3.22 1.11 16.84
C ARG A 101 -3.53 0.04 15.82
N GLY A 102 -3.45 -1.22 16.25
CA GLY A 102 -3.88 -2.30 15.40
C GLY A 102 -5.38 -2.19 15.08
N GLU A 103 -5.70 -1.55 13.96
CA GLU A 103 -7.06 -1.42 13.40
C GLU A 103 -7.49 -2.69 12.67
#